data_AF-A0A1B8DD97-F1
#
_entry.id   AF-A0A1B8DD97-F1
#
_cell.length_a   1.000
_cell.length_b   1.000
_cell.length_c   1.000
_cell.angle_alpha   90.00
_cell.angle_beta   90.00
_cell.angle_gamma   90.00
#
_symmetry.space_group_name_H-M   'P 1'
#
loop_
_entity.id
_entity.type
_entity.pdbx_description
1 polymer ?
#
loop_
_entity_poly.entity_id
_entity_poly.type
_entity_poly.pdbx_seq_one_letter_code
_entity_poly.pdbx_strand_id
1 'polypeptide(L)'
;MEELKGGFPGKVEIVVGDATAEEVPQKAVSLALSSFSRLDGLILNHGTLEPVARIADATASAWRAAFDTNVFSCISFIQAALPSLRESGGRIIAVSSGAATNSYAGWGAYGATKAALNHLVGTVEREEGSKGVGLKEEGGLLRPEQPGNVLGRLAVEGEKELGGKFLSWNAPELVKFQDKQ
;
A
#
# COMPACT_ATOMS: atom_id res chain seq x y z
N MET A 1 -0.79 18.71 4.46
CA MET A 1 -0.02 17.85 5.39
C MET A 1 0.30 18.59 6.68
N GLU A 2 0.96 19.75 6.64
CA GLU A 2 1.20 20.55 7.87
C GLU A 2 -0.10 20.94 8.60
N GLU A 3 -1.15 21.30 7.87
CA GLU A 3 -2.47 21.56 8.45
C GLU A 3 -3.06 20.33 9.17
N LEU A 4 -2.86 19.12 8.60
CA LEU A 4 -3.29 17.86 9.22
C LEU A 4 -2.52 17.62 10.53
N LYS A 5 -1.20 17.86 10.52
CA LYS A 5 -0.36 17.74 11.73
C LYS A 5 -0.78 18.74 12.81
N GLY A 6 -1.09 19.98 12.42
CA GLY A 6 -1.61 21.00 13.32
C GLY A 6 -2.99 20.65 13.90
N GLY A 7 -3.86 20.02 13.11
CA GLY A 7 -5.19 19.58 13.53
C GLY A 7 -5.20 18.38 14.47
N PHE A 8 -4.14 17.55 14.47
CA PHE A 8 -4.04 16.36 15.32
C PHE A 8 -2.68 16.27 16.04
N PRO A 9 -2.42 17.15 17.03
CA PRO A 9 -1.13 17.19 17.74
C PRO A 9 -0.77 15.86 18.39
N GLY A 10 0.47 15.41 18.19
CA GLY A 10 0.99 14.15 18.75
C GLY A 10 0.39 12.87 18.14
N LYS A 11 -0.39 12.99 17.05
CA LYS A 11 -0.99 11.84 16.34
C LYS A 11 -0.53 11.70 14.89
N VAL A 12 0.14 12.72 14.36
CA VAL A 12 0.56 12.78 12.96
C VAL A 12 2.00 13.24 12.89
N GLU A 13 2.81 12.48 12.17
CA GLU A 13 4.17 12.81 11.81
C GLU A 13 4.35 12.72 10.30
N ILE A 14 5.27 13.52 9.75
CA ILE A 14 5.42 13.72 8.31
C ILE A 14 6.87 13.47 7.93
N VAL A 15 7.08 12.60 6.94
CA VAL A 15 8.33 12.48 6.19
C VAL A 15 8.04 12.88 4.74
N VAL A 16 8.78 13.87 4.25
CA VAL A 16 8.74 14.26 2.83
C VAL A 16 9.95 13.64 2.14
N GLY A 17 9.69 12.90 1.07
CA GLY A 17 10.74 12.26 0.27
C GLY A 17 10.18 11.48 -0.91
N ASP A 18 11.07 11.13 -1.84
CA ASP A 18 10.75 10.20 -2.92
C ASP A 18 10.71 8.77 -2.36
N ALA A 19 9.63 8.04 -2.61
CA ALA A 19 9.47 6.68 -2.11
C ALA A 19 10.54 5.72 -2.66
N THR A 20 11.17 6.04 -3.79
CA THR A 20 12.27 5.26 -4.39
C THR A 20 13.63 5.56 -3.76
N ALA A 21 13.75 6.62 -2.96
CA ALA A 21 14.99 6.96 -2.28
C ALA A 21 15.24 6.00 -1.11
N GLU A 22 16.46 5.47 -1.04
CA GLU A 22 16.85 4.38 -0.13
C GLU A 22 16.63 4.73 1.34
N GLU A 23 16.75 6.00 1.71
CA GLU A 23 16.69 6.45 3.10
C GLU A 23 15.28 6.74 3.61
N VAL A 24 14.30 6.90 2.72
CA VAL A 24 12.94 7.31 3.10
C VAL A 24 12.22 6.24 3.93
N PRO A 25 12.26 4.94 3.61
CA PRO A 25 11.65 3.90 4.42
C PRO A 25 12.13 3.89 5.88
N GLN A 26 13.44 3.93 6.09
CA GLN A 26 14.04 3.89 7.43
C GLN A 26 13.74 5.18 8.19
N LYS A 27 13.77 6.34 7.54
CA LYS A 27 13.35 7.61 8.14
C LYS A 27 11.90 7.56 8.61
N ALA A 28 10.99 7.04 7.78
CA ALA A 28 9.57 6.93 8.10
C ALA A 28 9.33 5.99 9.30
N VAL A 29 9.92 4.80 9.29
CA VAL A 29 9.79 3.84 10.40
C VAL A 29 10.41 4.38 11.68
N SER A 30 11.60 4.99 11.60
CA SER A 30 12.28 5.56 12.77
C SER A 30 11.48 6.70 13.40
N LEU A 31 10.88 7.57 12.57
CA LEU A 31 10.02 8.65 13.05
C LEU A 31 8.73 8.11 13.68
N ALA A 32 8.11 7.09 13.08
CA ALA A 32 6.93 6.47 13.65
C ALA A 32 7.22 5.86 15.04
N LEU A 33 8.33 5.15 15.19
CA LEU A 33 8.72 4.53 16.46
C LEU A 33 9.12 5.57 17.51
N SER A 34 9.87 6.61 17.16
CA SER A 34 10.28 7.63 18.12
C SER A 34 9.11 8.49 18.60
N SER A 35 8.12 8.74 17.74
CA SER A 35 6.96 9.57 18.07
C SER A 35 5.79 8.79 18.68
N PHE A 36 5.59 7.53 18.28
CA PHE A 36 4.41 6.73 18.67
C PHE A 36 4.74 5.44 19.42
N SER A 37 6.02 5.14 19.65
CA SER A 37 6.53 3.97 20.39
C SER A 37 6.24 2.59 19.78
N ARG A 38 5.39 2.50 18.75
CA ARG A 38 4.99 1.24 18.11
C ARG A 38 4.60 1.46 16.65
N LEU A 39 4.64 0.38 15.88
CA LEU A 39 4.17 0.33 14.50
C LEU A 39 3.25 -0.87 14.30
N ASP A 40 1.94 -0.63 14.13
CA ASP A 40 0.92 -1.68 14.03
C ASP A 40 0.45 -1.96 12.60
N GLY A 41 0.77 -1.05 11.68
CA GLY A 41 0.28 -1.12 10.32
C GLY A 41 1.22 -0.42 9.36
N LEU A 42 1.38 -1.00 8.18
CA LEU A 42 2.01 -0.37 7.03
C LEU A 42 1.01 -0.36 5.87
N ILE A 43 0.73 0.81 5.32
CA ILE A 43 -0.14 0.97 4.15
C ILE A 43 0.73 1.41 2.96
N LEU A 44 0.89 0.52 1.99
CA LEU A 44 1.59 0.75 0.73
C LEU A 44 0.58 1.25 -0.30
N ASN A 45 0.34 2.55 -0.28
CA ASN A 45 -0.62 3.21 -1.17
C ASN A 45 0.03 3.86 -2.40
N HIS A 46 1.30 4.26 -2.31
CA HIS A 46 1.94 5.00 -3.39
C HIS A 46 2.05 4.18 -4.68
N GLY A 47 2.03 4.88 -5.81
CA GLY A 47 2.30 4.32 -7.11
C GLY A 47 1.96 5.30 -8.24
N THR A 48 2.51 5.04 -9.41
CA THR A 48 2.30 5.83 -10.63
C THR A 48 1.65 4.98 -11.71
N LEU A 49 0.80 5.61 -12.53
CA LEU A 49 0.21 4.97 -13.71
C LEU A 49 1.19 4.94 -14.90
N GLU A 50 2.16 5.85 -14.90
CA GLU A 50 3.11 6.00 -16.00
C GLU A 50 4.07 4.81 -16.12
N PRO A 51 4.54 4.49 -17.34
CA PRO A 51 4.17 5.12 -18.61
C PRO A 51 2.78 4.67 -19.11
N VAL A 52 1.96 5.62 -19.60
CA VAL A 52 0.76 5.32 -20.38
C VAL A 52 1.11 5.23 -21.88
N ALA A 53 1.50 4.04 -22.32
CA ALA A 53 1.95 3.80 -23.70
C ALA A 53 1.70 2.35 -24.15
N ARG A 54 1.53 2.14 -25.47
CA ARG A 54 1.50 0.79 -26.03
C ARG A 54 2.85 0.11 -25.80
N ILE A 55 2.86 -1.23 -25.78
CA ILE A 55 4.09 -2.01 -25.60
C ILE A 55 5.18 -1.63 -26.62
N ALA A 56 4.79 -1.35 -27.87
CA ALA A 56 5.72 -0.99 -28.93
C ALA A 56 6.37 0.41 -28.75
N ASP A 57 5.74 1.29 -27.96
CA ASP A 57 6.14 2.70 -27.83
C ASP A 57 6.81 3.00 -26.49
N ALA A 58 6.63 2.13 -25.49
CA ALA A 58 7.21 2.29 -24.17
C ALA A 58 8.65 1.78 -24.12
N THR A 59 9.56 2.57 -23.56
CA THR A 59 10.93 2.12 -23.35
C THR A 59 11.03 1.18 -22.15
N ALA A 60 11.99 0.25 -22.19
CA ALA A 60 12.26 -0.62 -21.05
C ALA A 60 12.75 0.17 -19.81
N SER A 61 13.35 1.34 -19.98
CA SER A 61 13.74 2.21 -18.86
C SER A 61 12.52 2.82 -18.17
N ALA A 62 11.49 3.22 -18.93
CA ALA A 62 10.23 3.71 -18.36
C ALA A 62 9.50 2.60 -17.59
N TRP A 63 9.55 1.35 -18.07
CA TRP A 63 9.04 0.19 -17.32
C TRP A 63 9.80 -0.03 -16.02
N ARG A 64 11.14 0.07 -16.03
CA ARG A 64 11.94 -0.05 -14.81
C ARG A 64 11.57 1.02 -13.78
N ALA A 65 11.44 2.28 -14.20
CA ALA A 65 11.03 3.36 -13.30
C ALA A 65 9.64 3.13 -12.66
N ALA A 66 8.70 2.55 -13.42
CA ALA A 66 7.40 2.13 -12.88
C ALA A 66 7.55 1.01 -11.83
N PHE A 67 8.42 0.03 -12.07
CA PHE A 67 8.74 -1.02 -11.11
C PHE A 67 9.48 -0.50 -9.87
N ASP A 68 10.42 0.44 -10.04
CA ASP A 68 11.12 1.11 -8.94
C ASP A 68 10.11 1.77 -8.00
N THR A 69 9.14 2.49 -8.57
CA THR A 69 8.12 3.21 -7.80
C THR A 69 7.05 2.30 -7.22
N ASN A 70 6.53 1.33 -7.97
CA ASN A 70 5.34 0.58 -7.58
C ASN A 70 5.66 -0.75 -6.88
N VAL A 71 6.91 -1.25 -6.99
CA VAL A 71 7.30 -2.57 -6.49
C VAL A 71 8.54 -2.50 -5.61
N PHE A 72 9.68 -2.00 -6.12
CA PHE A 72 10.92 -2.06 -5.35
C PHE A 72 10.91 -1.14 -4.14
N SER A 73 10.37 0.07 -4.25
CA SER A 73 10.13 0.94 -3.09
C SER A 73 9.27 0.24 -2.03
N CYS A 74 8.22 -0.49 -2.43
CA CYS A 74 7.34 -1.22 -1.53
C CYS A 74 8.11 -2.31 -0.77
N ILE A 75 9.02 -3.01 -1.44
CA ILE A 75 9.92 -3.98 -0.80
C ILE A 75 10.77 -3.28 0.27
N SER A 76 11.36 -2.12 -0.03
CA SER A 76 12.18 -1.38 0.94
C SER A 76 11.37 -0.94 2.17
N PHE A 77 10.13 -0.48 1.98
CA PHE A 77 9.21 -0.17 3.09
C PHE A 77 8.83 -1.40 3.92
N ILE A 78 8.54 -2.53 3.26
CA ILE A 78 8.26 -3.79 3.95
C ILE A 78 9.47 -4.18 4.79
N GLN A 79 10.67 -4.25 4.21
CA GLN A 79 11.89 -4.64 4.90
C GLN A 79 12.19 -3.75 6.10
N ALA A 80 12.04 -2.43 5.96
CA ALA A 80 12.26 -1.48 7.05
C ALA A 80 11.24 -1.65 8.20
N ALA A 81 9.98 -1.89 7.88
CA ALA A 81 8.90 -1.99 8.87
C ALA A 81 8.77 -3.37 9.52
N LEU A 82 9.22 -4.43 8.83
CA LEU A 82 8.94 -5.82 9.20
C LEU A 82 9.39 -6.20 10.61
N PRO A 83 10.57 -5.78 11.12
CA PRO A 83 10.97 -6.07 12.49
C PRO A 83 9.96 -5.55 13.51
N SER A 84 9.50 -4.30 13.37
CA SER A 84 8.54 -3.68 14.29
C SER A 84 7.13 -4.26 14.13
N LEU A 85 6.72 -4.59 12.91
CA LEU A 85 5.43 -5.27 12.66
C LEU A 85 5.41 -6.70 13.21
N ARG A 86 6.57 -7.38 13.28
CA ARG A 86 6.68 -8.68 13.95
C ARG A 86 6.45 -8.55 15.44
N GLU A 87 7.07 -7.56 16.08
CA GLU A 87 6.94 -7.29 17.51
C GLU A 87 5.51 -6.90 17.91
N SER A 88 4.88 -6.00 17.14
CA SER A 88 3.52 -5.53 17.43
C SER A 88 2.41 -6.52 17.04
N GLY A 89 2.74 -7.52 16.21
CA GLY A 89 1.72 -8.34 15.53
C GLY A 89 0.95 -7.57 14.46
N GLY A 90 1.55 -6.51 13.90
CA GLY A 90 0.96 -5.62 12.92
C GLY A 90 0.77 -6.21 11.53
N ARG A 91 0.21 -5.40 10.62
CA ARG A 91 -0.21 -5.83 9.27
C ARG A 91 0.36 -4.95 8.17
N ILE A 92 0.50 -5.53 6.98
CA ILE A 92 0.86 -4.85 5.75
C ILE A 92 -0.37 -4.85 4.84
N ILE A 93 -0.76 -3.67 4.38
CA ILE A 93 -1.82 -3.48 3.41
C ILE A 93 -1.23 -2.85 2.17
N ALA A 94 -1.47 -3.43 1.01
CA ALA A 94 -1.10 -2.82 -0.26
C ALA A 94 -2.32 -2.47 -1.09
N VAL A 95 -2.28 -1.27 -1.68
CA VAL A 95 -3.32 -0.79 -2.59
C VAL A 95 -2.98 -1.25 -4.00
N SER A 96 -3.79 -2.16 -4.50
CA SER A 96 -3.72 -2.72 -5.84
C SER A 96 -4.80 -2.12 -6.75
N SER A 97 -4.97 -2.69 -7.94
CA SER A 97 -5.90 -2.23 -8.95
C SER A 97 -6.54 -3.40 -9.67
N GLY A 98 -7.73 -3.20 -10.26
CA GLY A 98 -8.27 -4.10 -11.26
C GLY A 98 -7.31 -4.33 -12.45
N ALA A 99 -6.39 -3.41 -12.73
CA ALA A 99 -5.32 -3.59 -13.72
C ALA A 99 -4.32 -4.72 -13.37
N ALA A 100 -4.31 -5.22 -12.13
CA ALA A 100 -3.51 -6.39 -11.76
C ALA A 100 -4.04 -7.69 -12.40
N THR A 101 -5.34 -7.76 -12.71
CA THR A 101 -5.99 -8.95 -13.27
C THR A 101 -6.60 -8.72 -14.65
N ASN A 102 -6.82 -7.46 -15.03
CA ASN A 102 -7.38 -7.07 -16.33
C ASN A 102 -6.34 -6.34 -17.16
N SER A 103 -6.26 -6.65 -18.45
CA SER A 103 -5.37 -5.96 -19.39
C SER A 103 -6.07 -4.76 -20.02
N TYR A 104 -5.41 -3.59 -19.96
CA TYR A 104 -5.87 -2.36 -20.61
C TYR A 104 -4.81 -1.86 -21.60
N ALA A 105 -5.25 -1.41 -22.77
CA ALA A 105 -4.35 -0.83 -23.76
C ALA A 105 -3.67 0.42 -23.18
N GLY A 106 -2.34 0.46 -23.24
CA GLY A 106 -1.55 1.58 -22.71
C GLY A 106 -1.08 1.40 -21.26
N TRP A 107 -1.66 0.48 -20.48
CA TRP A 107 -1.38 0.32 -19.05
C TRP A 107 -0.53 -0.92 -18.76
N GLY A 108 0.23 -1.40 -19.73
CA GLY A 108 1.01 -2.64 -19.60
C GLY A 108 1.98 -2.61 -18.42
N ALA A 109 2.72 -1.51 -18.26
CA ALA A 109 3.66 -1.33 -17.17
C ALA A 109 2.93 -1.30 -15.82
N TYR A 110 1.91 -0.44 -15.68
CA TYR A 110 1.13 -0.33 -14.46
C TYR A 110 0.47 -1.65 -14.05
N GLY A 111 -0.24 -2.32 -14.95
CA GLY A 111 -0.89 -3.60 -14.68
C GLY A 111 0.11 -4.67 -14.23
N ALA A 112 1.27 -4.76 -14.91
CA ALA A 112 2.34 -5.67 -14.51
C ALA A 112 2.88 -5.37 -13.10
N THR A 113 3.10 -4.10 -12.77
CA THR A 113 3.55 -3.72 -11.41
C THR A 113 2.53 -4.06 -10.34
N LYS A 114 1.23 -3.88 -10.59
CA LYS A 114 0.17 -4.23 -9.62
C LYS A 114 -0.01 -5.74 -9.49
N ALA A 115 0.17 -6.51 -10.56
CA ALA A 115 0.23 -7.97 -10.48
C ALA A 115 1.44 -8.45 -9.65
N ALA A 116 2.61 -7.84 -9.86
CA ALA A 116 3.81 -8.12 -9.06
C ALA A 116 3.60 -7.75 -7.58
N LEU A 117 2.99 -6.60 -7.29
CA LEU A 117 2.66 -6.18 -5.93
C LEU A 117 1.69 -7.16 -5.24
N ASN A 118 0.69 -7.67 -5.97
CA ASN A 118 -0.20 -8.71 -5.43
C ASN A 118 0.59 -9.96 -5.05
N HIS A 119 1.45 -10.44 -5.95
CA HIS A 119 2.27 -11.61 -5.66
C HIS A 119 3.18 -11.37 -4.46
N LEU A 120 3.84 -10.21 -4.38
CA LEU A 120 4.70 -9.82 -3.26
C LEU A 120 3.95 -9.89 -1.92
N VAL A 121 2.76 -9.30 -1.82
CA VAL A 121 1.96 -9.32 -0.58
C VAL A 121 1.52 -10.74 -0.23
N GLY A 122 1.15 -11.55 -1.22
CA GLY A 122 0.85 -12.97 -1.01
C GLY A 122 2.06 -13.74 -0.49
N THR A 123 3.26 -13.46 -1.00
CA THR A 123 4.50 -14.08 -0.49
C THR A 123 4.81 -13.64 0.93
N VAL A 124 4.68 -12.35 1.25
CA VAL A 124 4.86 -11.85 2.62
C VAL A 124 3.87 -12.51 3.59
N GLU A 125 2.62 -12.75 3.17
CA GLU A 125 1.66 -13.51 3.98
C GLU A 125 2.12 -14.95 4.23
N ARG A 126 2.67 -15.62 3.21
CA ARG A 126 3.21 -16.98 3.38
C ARG A 126 4.44 -17.03 4.28
N GLU A 127 5.27 -15.99 4.25
CA GLU A 127 6.49 -15.89 5.07
C GLU A 127 6.19 -15.48 6.52
N GLU A 128 5.23 -14.58 6.74
CA GLU A 128 4.96 -13.95 8.04
C GLU A 128 3.68 -14.45 8.74
N GLY A 129 2.94 -15.33 8.07
CA GLY A 129 1.57 -15.71 8.43
C GLY A 129 0.56 -14.63 8.05
N SER A 130 -0.61 -14.66 8.67
CA SER A 130 -1.80 -13.84 8.35
C SER A 130 -1.65 -12.32 8.61
N LYS A 131 -0.66 -11.68 7.97
CA LYS A 131 -0.26 -10.28 8.14
C LYS A 131 -0.31 -9.45 6.85
N GLY A 132 -0.49 -10.06 5.68
CA GLY A 132 -0.64 -9.33 4.40
C GLY A 132 -2.09 -9.28 3.94
N VAL A 133 -2.67 -8.11 3.67
CA VAL A 133 -4.00 -7.98 3.02
C VAL A 133 -3.87 -7.09 1.78
N GLY A 134 -4.31 -7.57 0.62
CA GLY A 134 -4.36 -6.77 -0.61
C GLY A 134 -5.73 -6.12 -0.76
N LEU A 135 -5.78 -4.84 -1.15
CA LEU A 135 -7.03 -4.18 -1.51
C LEU A 135 -7.09 -3.87 -3.01
N LYS A 136 -8.23 -4.16 -3.65
CA LYS A 136 -8.47 -4.01 -5.09
C LYS A 136 -9.46 -2.87 -5.33
N GLU A 137 -9.09 -1.84 -6.08
CA GLU A 137 -10.08 -0.85 -6.50
C GLU A 137 -10.93 -1.39 -7.66
N GLU A 138 -12.24 -1.59 -7.44
CA GLU A 138 -13.26 -1.68 -8.48
C GLU A 138 -14.24 -0.50 -8.27
N GLY A 139 -14.38 0.38 -9.26
CA GLY A 139 -15.27 1.54 -9.19
C GLY A 139 -14.72 2.79 -9.89
N GLY A 140 -15.60 3.77 -10.17
CA GLY A 140 -15.21 5.09 -10.69
C GLY A 140 -14.44 5.93 -9.65
N LEU A 141 -14.00 7.13 -10.03
CA LEU A 141 -13.30 8.06 -9.12
C LEU A 141 -14.17 8.39 -7.90
N LEU A 142 -13.78 7.89 -6.73
CA LEU A 142 -14.43 8.15 -5.46
C LEU A 142 -13.75 9.29 -4.70
N ARG A 143 -14.44 9.76 -3.67
CA ARG A 143 -13.81 10.61 -2.66
C ARG A 143 -12.77 9.78 -1.89
N PRO A 144 -11.51 10.21 -1.78
CA PRO A 144 -10.42 9.41 -1.24
C PRO A 144 -10.62 9.00 0.22
N GLU A 145 -11.47 9.71 0.96
CA GLU A 145 -11.81 9.39 2.36
C GLU A 145 -12.56 8.05 2.47
N GLN A 146 -13.33 7.65 1.45
CA GLN A 146 -14.10 6.40 1.48
C GLN A 146 -13.20 5.17 1.50
N PRO A 147 -12.30 4.94 0.52
CA PRO A 147 -11.34 3.84 0.60
C PRO A 147 -10.30 4.09 1.71
N GLY A 148 -9.94 5.34 1.98
CA GLY A 148 -8.96 5.71 3.01
C GLY A 148 -9.36 5.29 4.43
N ASN A 149 -10.62 5.49 4.81
CA ASN A 149 -11.14 5.08 6.12
C ASN A 149 -11.10 3.55 6.28
N VAL A 150 -11.50 2.82 5.24
CA VAL A 150 -11.44 1.35 5.23
C VAL A 150 -9.99 0.87 5.38
N LEU A 151 -9.07 1.46 4.61
CA LEU A 151 -7.63 1.16 4.63
C LEU A 151 -7.05 1.35 6.05
N GLY A 152 -7.29 2.51 6.65
CA GLY A 152 -6.78 2.84 7.99
C GLY A 152 -7.32 1.91 9.07
N ARG A 153 -8.63 1.64 9.06
CA ARG A 153 -9.24 0.73 10.03
C ARG A 153 -8.79 -0.71 9.83
N LEU A 154 -8.65 -1.18 8.59
CA LEU A 154 -8.16 -2.52 8.30
C LEU A 154 -6.72 -2.73 8.79
N ALA A 155 -5.87 -1.70 8.72
CA ALA A 155 -4.48 -1.79 9.19
C ALA A 155 -4.43 -2.11 10.70
N VAL A 156 -5.29 -1.44 11.47
CA VAL A 156 -5.32 -1.54 12.94
C VAL A 156 -6.18 -2.71 13.41
N GLU A 157 -7.40 -2.82 12.89
CA GLU A 157 -8.50 -3.68 13.39
C GLU A 157 -8.71 -4.96 12.55
N GLY A 158 -7.96 -5.16 11.47
CA GLY A 158 -8.16 -6.28 10.54
C GLY A 158 -8.13 -7.67 11.18
N GLU A 159 -9.05 -8.55 10.83
CA GLU A 159 -9.00 -9.94 11.30
C GLU A 159 -7.94 -10.74 10.54
N LYS A 160 -7.30 -11.70 11.21
CA LYS A 160 -6.28 -12.59 10.60
C LYS A 160 -6.82 -13.34 9.38
N GLU A 161 -8.10 -13.69 9.37
CA GLU A 161 -8.77 -14.40 8.27
C GLU A 161 -8.87 -13.59 6.97
N LEU A 162 -8.56 -12.29 7.02
CA LEU A 162 -8.47 -11.45 5.83
C LEU A 162 -7.09 -11.51 5.16
N GLY A 163 -6.12 -12.15 5.81
CA GLY A 163 -4.78 -12.39 5.28
C GLY A 163 -4.80 -13.08 3.91
N GLY A 164 -3.99 -12.60 2.98
CA GLY A 164 -3.80 -13.15 1.63
C GLY A 164 -4.95 -12.85 0.66
N LYS A 165 -6.02 -12.20 1.11
CA LYS A 165 -7.16 -11.85 0.25
C LYS A 165 -6.88 -10.55 -0.52
N PHE A 166 -7.42 -10.48 -1.74
CA PHE A 166 -7.48 -9.28 -2.57
C PHE A 166 -8.92 -8.79 -2.59
N LEU A 167 -9.25 -7.91 -1.64
CA LEU A 167 -10.63 -7.48 -1.41
C LEU A 167 -10.86 -6.11 -2.00
N SER A 168 -12.01 -5.87 -2.61
CA SER A 168 -12.37 -4.48 -2.89
C SER A 168 -12.72 -3.73 -1.61
N TRP A 169 -12.50 -2.41 -1.58
CA TRP A 169 -12.79 -1.59 -0.40
C TRP A 169 -14.26 -1.69 0.03
N ASN A 170 -15.15 -1.94 -0.93
CA ASN A 170 -16.59 -2.15 -0.75
C ASN A 170 -16.99 -3.64 -0.63
N ALA A 171 -16.04 -4.56 -0.53
CA ALA A 171 -16.34 -5.98 -0.42
C ALA A 171 -17.18 -6.25 0.84
N PRO A 172 -18.14 -7.20 0.80
CA PRO A 172 -18.99 -7.55 1.95
C PRO A 172 -18.19 -7.87 3.22
N GLU A 173 -17.02 -8.48 3.07
CA GLU A 173 -16.09 -8.82 4.14
C GLU A 173 -15.57 -7.59 4.90
N LEU A 174 -15.57 -6.41 4.25
CA LEU A 174 -15.07 -5.16 4.80
C LEU A 174 -16.19 -4.25 5.32
N VAL A 175 -17.45 -4.69 5.33
CA VAL A 175 -18.60 -3.84 5.69
C VAL A 175 -18.46 -3.21 7.08
N LYS A 176 -17.80 -3.91 8.02
CA LYS A 176 -17.55 -3.41 9.38
C LYS A 176 -16.54 -2.25 9.45
N PHE A 177 -15.69 -2.12 8.43
CA PHE A 177 -14.67 -1.07 8.30
C PHE A 177 -15.16 0.13 7.48
N GLN A 178 -16.24 -0.05 6.71
CA GLN A 178 -16.87 1.03 5.96
C GLN A 178 -17.61 1.98 6.93
N ASP A 179 -17.67 3.25 6.55
CA ASP A 179 -18.49 4.23 7.28
C ASP A 179 -19.96 3.82 7.19
N LYS A 180 -20.70 4.00 8.29
CA LYS A 180 -22.16 3.90 8.24
C LYS A 180 -22.65 5.07 7.39
N GLN A 181 -23.32 4.76 6.27
CA GLN A 181 -23.97 5.75 5.42
C GLN A 181 -25.00 6.56 6.21
#